data_AF-A0A2E6ZHT4-F1
#
_entry.id   AF-A0A2E6ZHT4-F1
#
_cell.length_a   1.000
_cell.length_b   1.000
_cell.length_c   1.000
_cell.angle_alpha   90.00
_cell.angle_beta   90.00
_cell.angle_gamma   90.00
#
_symmetry.space_group_name_H-M   'P 1'
#
loop_
_entity.id
_entity.type
_entity.pdbx_description
1 polymer ?
#
loop_
_entity_poly.entity_id
_entity_poly.type
_entity_poly.pdbx_seq_one_letter_code
_entity_poly.pdbx_strand_id
1 'polypeptide(L)'
;MYRQLTDQAEKYLRSVYYQDNIAGQLKRRLGELMARGEANADAACRALKLSRRTLQRRLKDEKTCFQKVLQEVRALLAVNYLSDSRLQSHEIAMLLGYSNISTFTTAFKSWYDMPPSEYRQKFLSI
;
A
#
# COMPACT_ATOMS: atom_id res chain seq x y z
N MET A 1 36.05 -16.45 14.84
CA MET A 1 34.92 -16.54 15.80
C MET A 1 34.22 -15.19 16.08
N TYR A 2 34.44 -14.14 15.26
CA TYR A 2 33.72 -12.84 15.35
C TYR A 2 32.64 -12.64 14.25
N ARG A 3 32.54 -13.57 13.30
CA ARG A 3 31.71 -13.42 12.08
C ARG A 3 30.21 -13.61 12.31
N GLN A 4 29.82 -14.36 13.34
CA GLN A 4 28.41 -14.65 13.63
C GLN A 4 27.72 -13.51 14.42
N LEU A 5 28.46 -12.78 15.24
CA LEU A 5 27.94 -11.61 15.98
C LEU A 5 27.69 -10.41 15.05
N THR A 6 28.53 -10.22 14.03
CA THR A 6 28.34 -9.17 13.02
C THR A 6 27.13 -9.44 12.13
N ASP A 7 26.89 -10.70 11.74
CA ASP A 7 25.73 -11.07 10.91
C ASP A 7 24.41 -10.83 11.63
N GLN A 8 24.34 -11.09 12.93
CA GLN A 8 23.11 -10.90 13.71
C GLN A 8 22.85 -9.41 13.97
N ALA A 9 23.89 -8.64 14.25
CA ALA A 9 23.83 -7.19 14.38
C ALA A 9 23.48 -6.50 13.04
N GLU A 10 24.03 -6.96 11.91
CA GLU A 10 23.67 -6.49 10.58
C GLU A 10 22.23 -6.85 10.23
N LYS A 11 21.76 -8.06 10.53
CA LYS A 11 20.38 -8.48 10.27
C LYS A 11 19.39 -7.68 11.12
N TYR A 12 19.74 -7.37 12.36
CA TYR A 12 18.96 -6.51 13.27
C TYR A 12 18.97 -5.06 12.78
N LEU A 13 20.14 -4.49 12.48
CA LEU A 13 20.26 -3.15 11.89
C LEU A 13 19.53 -3.06 10.56
N ARG A 14 19.62 -4.06 9.69
CA ARG A 14 18.88 -4.11 8.42
C ARG A 14 17.37 -4.16 8.67
N SER A 15 16.89 -4.89 9.67
CA SER A 15 15.47 -4.91 10.04
C SER A 15 14.97 -3.58 10.62
N VAL A 16 15.82 -2.87 11.37
CA VAL A 16 15.52 -1.55 11.96
C VAL A 16 15.60 -0.45 10.89
N TYR A 17 16.61 -0.46 10.01
CA TYR A 17 16.77 0.47 8.88
C TYR A 17 15.74 0.24 7.77
N TYR A 18 15.15 -0.96 7.64
CA TYR A 18 14.06 -1.21 6.69
C TYR A 18 12.76 -0.48 7.04
N GLN A 19 12.60 0.01 8.28
CA GLN A 19 11.41 0.77 8.69
C GLN A 19 11.43 2.26 8.29
N ASP A 20 12.57 2.77 7.79
CA ASP A 20 12.70 4.16 7.32
C ASP A 20 13.11 4.29 5.84
N ASN A 21 12.96 3.20 5.08
CA ASN A 21 13.20 3.21 3.65
C ASN A 21 12.09 3.98 2.88
N ILE A 22 12.36 4.37 1.63
CA ILE A 22 11.44 5.24 0.89
C ILE A 22 10.11 4.54 0.61
N ALA A 23 10.10 3.22 0.45
CA ALA A 23 8.87 2.46 0.29
C ALA A 23 7.99 2.52 1.55
N GLY A 24 8.57 2.38 2.74
CA GLY A 24 7.87 2.49 4.02
C GLY A 24 7.31 3.90 4.25
N GLN A 25 8.11 4.93 3.98
CA GLN A 25 7.65 6.32 4.04
C GLN A 25 6.49 6.57 3.06
N LEU A 26 6.59 6.04 1.84
CA LEU A 26 5.54 6.12 0.83
C LEU A 26 4.27 5.39 1.28
N LYS A 27 4.36 4.21 1.89
CA LYS A 27 3.20 3.48 2.43
C LYS A 27 2.45 4.30 3.48
N ARG A 28 3.18 4.88 4.45
CA ARG A 28 2.61 5.72 5.51
C ARG A 28 1.85 6.92 4.92
N ARG A 29 2.49 7.65 4.00
CA ARG A 29 1.86 8.81 3.34
C ARG A 29 0.67 8.43 2.48
N LEU A 30 0.73 7.32 1.74
CA LEU A 30 -0.40 6.84 0.95
C LEU A 30 -1.59 6.48 1.84
N GLY A 31 -1.38 5.83 2.99
CA GLY A 31 -2.45 5.54 3.94
C GLY A 31 -3.14 6.80 4.46
N GLU A 32 -2.37 7.81 4.87
CA GLU A 32 -2.89 9.10 5.33
C GLU A 32 -3.68 9.84 4.23
N LEU A 33 -3.19 9.82 3.00
CA LEU A 33 -3.85 10.45 1.85
C LEU A 33 -5.13 9.72 1.45
N MET A 34 -5.17 8.38 1.52
CA MET A 34 -6.36 7.58 1.22
C MET A 34 -7.46 7.80 2.25
N ALA A 35 -7.11 7.92 3.54
CA ALA A 35 -8.07 8.28 4.58
C ALA A 35 -8.75 9.66 4.34
N ARG A 36 -8.10 10.54 3.55
CA ARG A 36 -8.62 11.86 3.16
C ARG A 36 -9.26 11.89 1.76
N GLY A 37 -9.23 10.78 1.02
CA GLY A 37 -9.72 10.73 -0.37
C GLY A 37 -8.81 11.43 -1.39
N GLU A 38 -7.57 11.78 -1.03
CA GLU A 38 -6.66 12.58 -1.86
C GLU A 38 -5.50 11.75 -2.47
N ALA A 39 -5.59 10.43 -2.41
CA ALA A 39 -4.49 9.55 -2.78
C ALA A 39 -4.23 9.52 -4.30
N ASN A 40 -3.21 10.26 -4.73
CA ASN A 40 -2.62 10.16 -6.06
C ASN A 40 -1.09 10.30 -6.00
N ALA A 41 -0.44 9.98 -7.13
CA ALA A 41 1.02 9.98 -7.21
C ALA A 41 1.66 11.35 -6.93
N ASP A 42 1.02 12.43 -7.33
CA ASP A 42 1.53 13.79 -7.08
C ASP A 42 1.38 14.18 -5.61
N ALA A 43 0.25 13.85 -5.00
CA ALA A 43 0.03 14.07 -3.58
C ALA A 43 1.08 13.31 -2.74
N ALA A 44 1.37 12.05 -3.09
CA ALA A 44 2.41 11.27 -2.42
C ALA A 44 3.82 11.88 -2.60
N CYS A 45 4.17 12.33 -3.80
CA CYS A 45 5.44 13.01 -4.06
C CYS A 45 5.57 14.31 -3.25
N ARG A 46 4.51 15.13 -3.21
CA ARG A 46 4.45 16.36 -2.41
C ARG A 46 4.59 16.07 -0.92
N ALA A 47 3.87 15.07 -0.41
CA ALA A 47 3.93 14.66 0.99
C ALA A 47 5.32 14.17 1.42
N LEU A 48 6.07 13.55 0.49
CA LEU A 48 7.45 13.13 0.70
C LEU A 48 8.49 14.21 0.41
N LYS A 49 8.08 15.39 -0.11
CA LYS A 49 8.97 16.46 -0.59
C LYS A 49 9.99 15.96 -1.62
N LEU A 50 9.57 15.05 -2.51
CA LEU A 50 10.41 14.47 -3.56
C LEU A 50 9.81 14.73 -4.95
N SER A 51 10.69 14.87 -5.94
CA SER A 51 10.27 14.78 -7.35
C SER A 51 9.92 13.33 -7.70
N ARG A 52 9.05 13.15 -8.70
CA ARG A 52 8.71 11.81 -9.24
C ARG A 52 9.97 11.02 -9.65
N ARG A 53 10.94 11.68 -10.28
CA ARG A 53 12.22 11.06 -10.70
C ARG A 53 13.03 10.55 -9.51
N THR A 54 13.15 11.36 -8.44
CA THR A 54 13.89 10.95 -7.24
C THR A 54 13.19 9.81 -6.52
N LEU A 55 11.86 9.87 -6.40
CA LEU A 55 11.07 8.79 -5.80
C LEU A 55 11.23 7.48 -6.58
N GLN A 56 11.08 7.51 -7.90
CA GLN A 56 11.27 6.33 -8.76
C GLN A 56 12.67 5.73 -8.63
N ARG A 57 13.72 6.57 -8.64
CA ARG A 57 15.10 6.11 -8.47
C ARG A 57 15.29 5.40 -7.14
N ARG A 58 14.89 6.03 -6.03
CA ARG A 58 15.04 5.44 -4.69
C ARG A 58 14.24 4.15 -4.52
N LEU A 59 13.03 4.08 -5.07
CA LEU A 59 12.24 2.84 -5.08
C LEU A 59 12.92 1.74 -5.90
N LYS A 60 13.52 2.08 -7.03
CA LYS A 60 14.29 1.13 -7.85
C LYS A 60 15.53 0.62 -7.11
N ASP A 61 16.23 1.50 -6.38
CA ASP A 61 17.37 1.13 -5.53
C ASP A 61 16.92 0.13 -4.43
N GLU A 62 15.68 0.25 -3.96
CA GLU A 62 15.00 -0.70 -3.05
C GLU A 62 14.34 -1.91 -3.75
N LYS A 63 14.60 -2.11 -5.06
CA LYS A 63 14.02 -3.19 -5.89
C LYS A 63 12.49 -3.22 -5.90
N THR A 64 11.85 -2.05 -5.82
CA THR A 64 10.41 -1.87 -5.91
C THR A 64 10.04 -0.73 -6.87
N CYS A 65 8.76 -0.44 -7.01
CA CYS A 65 8.25 0.66 -7.81
C CYS A 65 7.01 1.28 -7.17
N PHE A 66 6.66 2.50 -7.60
CA PHE A 66 5.52 3.23 -7.05
C PHE A 66 4.21 2.44 -7.18
N GLN A 67 3.97 1.82 -8.33
CA GLN A 67 2.75 1.03 -8.57
C GLN A 67 2.63 -0.16 -7.61
N LYS A 68 3.74 -0.87 -7.35
CA LYS A 68 3.76 -1.99 -6.42
C LYS A 68 3.44 -1.53 -4.99
N VAL A 69 4.08 -0.45 -4.53
CA VAL A 69 3.81 0.10 -3.19
C VAL A 69 2.36 0.61 -3.09
N LEU A 70 1.86 1.30 -4.10
CA LEU A 70 0.47 1.78 -4.15
C LEU A 70 -0.53 0.63 -4.08
N GLN A 71 -0.28 -0.44 -4.84
CA GLN A 71 -1.08 -1.66 -4.85
C GLN A 71 -1.11 -2.32 -3.46
N GLU A 72 0.04 -2.50 -2.82
CA GLU A 72 0.15 -3.11 -1.49
C GLU A 72 -0.69 -2.34 -0.45
N VAL A 73 -0.62 -1.00 -0.47
CA VAL A 73 -1.42 -0.15 0.43
C VAL A 73 -2.91 -0.28 0.12
N ARG A 74 -3.29 -0.24 -1.17
CA ARG A 74 -4.69 -0.36 -1.58
C ARG A 74 -5.29 -1.71 -1.20
N ALA A 75 -4.55 -2.81 -1.38
CA ALA A 75 -5.02 -4.15 -1.03
C ALA A 75 -5.26 -4.27 0.48
N LEU A 76 -4.31 -3.80 1.30
CA LEU A 76 -4.43 -3.79 2.76
C LEU A 76 -5.66 -2.99 3.22
N LEU A 77 -5.81 -1.76 2.72
CA LEU A 77 -6.93 -0.90 3.08
C LEU A 77 -8.27 -1.41 2.53
N ALA A 78 -8.29 -2.02 1.34
CA ALA A 78 -9.50 -2.62 0.78
C ALA A 78 -10.06 -3.71 1.68
N VAL A 79 -9.22 -4.62 2.18
CA VAL A 79 -9.64 -5.67 3.12
C VAL A 79 -10.15 -5.05 4.42
N ASN A 80 -9.43 -4.05 4.96
CA ASN A 80 -9.85 -3.34 6.16
C ASN A 80 -11.23 -2.68 5.98
N TYR A 81 -11.45 -1.96 4.87
CA TYR A 81 -12.74 -1.33 4.60
C TYR A 81 -13.85 -2.33 4.25
N LEU A 82 -13.51 -3.47 3.66
CA LEU A 82 -14.50 -4.52 3.41
C LEU A 82 -15.02 -5.15 4.70
N SER A 83 -14.24 -5.13 5.78
CA SER A 83 -14.67 -5.63 7.10
C SER A 83 -15.71 -4.73 7.78
N ASP A 84 -15.78 -3.46 7.39
CA ASP A 84 -16.85 -2.57 7.82
C ASP A 84 -18.09 -2.77 6.94
N SER A 85 -19.12 -3.41 7.50
CA SER A 85 -20.37 -3.71 6.79
C SER A 85 -21.15 -2.46 6.37
N ARG A 86 -20.85 -1.30 6.97
CA ARG A 86 -21.49 -0.02 6.63
C ARG A 86 -20.97 0.55 5.31
N LEU A 87 -19.72 0.23 4.95
CA LEU A 87 -19.10 0.72 3.72
C LEU A 87 -19.54 -0.11 2.52
N GLN A 88 -20.03 0.57 1.49
CA GLN A 88 -20.39 -0.02 0.20
C GLN A 88 -19.19 -0.05 -0.73
N SER A 89 -19.14 -1.02 -1.66
CA SER A 89 -18.00 -1.19 -2.59
C SER A 89 -17.67 0.06 -3.42
N HIS A 90 -18.65 0.92 -3.71
CA HIS A 90 -18.43 2.18 -4.42
C HIS A 90 -17.73 3.23 -3.53
N GLU A 91 -18.07 3.31 -2.25
CA GLU A 91 -17.41 4.19 -1.26
C GLU A 91 -15.97 3.74 -1.04
N ILE A 92 -15.76 2.42 -0.93
CA ILE A 92 -14.42 1.81 -0.82
C ILE A 92 -13.57 2.17 -2.06
N ALA A 93 -14.13 2.09 -3.26
CA ALA A 93 -13.43 2.48 -4.48
C ALA A 93 -12.97 3.95 -4.43
N MET A 94 -13.84 4.87 -3.99
CA MET A 94 -13.51 6.29 -3.86
C MET A 94 -12.43 6.53 -2.81
N LEU A 95 -12.52 5.91 -1.63
CA LEU A 95 -11.52 6.02 -0.55
C LEU A 95 -10.13 5.54 -0.99
N LEU A 96 -10.07 4.53 -1.86
CA LEU A 96 -8.82 3.99 -2.40
C LEU A 96 -8.28 4.78 -3.63
N GLY A 97 -8.98 5.84 -4.04
CA GLY A 97 -8.62 6.69 -5.17
C GLY A 97 -8.86 6.05 -6.54
N TYR A 98 -9.87 5.19 -6.67
CA TYR A 98 -10.36 4.71 -7.96
C TYR A 98 -11.45 5.65 -8.49
N SER A 99 -11.45 5.85 -9.82
CA SER A 99 -12.45 6.69 -10.49
C SER A 99 -13.85 6.07 -10.53
N ASN A 100 -13.95 4.74 -10.43
CA ASN A 100 -15.21 4.00 -10.40
C ASN A 100 -15.04 2.62 -9.77
N ILE A 101 -16.19 2.01 -9.43
CA ILE A 101 -16.27 0.67 -8.85
C ILE A 101 -15.72 -0.43 -9.76
N SER A 102 -15.86 -0.30 -11.08
CA SER A 102 -15.42 -1.32 -12.04
C SER A 102 -13.89 -1.45 -12.03
N THR A 103 -13.17 -0.34 -11.97
CA THR A 103 -11.70 -0.32 -11.92
C THR A 103 -11.19 -0.88 -10.60
N PHE A 104 -11.86 -0.54 -9.49
CA PHE A 104 -11.58 -1.14 -8.18
C PHE A 104 -11.82 -2.66 -8.19
N THR A 105 -12.96 -3.11 -8.72
CA THR A 105 -13.32 -4.53 -8.75
C THR A 105 -12.32 -5.36 -9.57
N THR A 106 -11.91 -4.88 -10.74
CA THR A 106 -10.90 -5.55 -11.57
C THR A 106 -9.54 -5.60 -10.85
N ALA A 107 -9.14 -4.51 -10.21
CA ALA A 107 -7.90 -4.47 -9.45
C ALA A 107 -7.94 -5.43 -8.24
N PHE A 108 -9.03 -5.42 -7.48
CA PHE A 108 -9.20 -6.31 -6.33
C PHE A 108 -9.19 -7.79 -6.75
N LYS A 109 -9.89 -8.14 -7.83
CA LYS A 109 -9.83 -9.49 -8.42
C LYS A 109 -8.40 -9.89 -8.79
N SER A 110 -7.60 -8.97 -9.34
CA SER A 110 -6.20 -9.28 -9.67
C SER A 110 -5.32 -9.59 -8.44
N TRP A 111 -5.74 -9.20 -7.24
CA TRP A 111 -4.97 -9.39 -6.00
C TRP A 111 -5.46 -10.60 -5.18
N TYR A 112 -6.77 -10.85 -5.19
CA TYR A 112 -7.42 -11.84 -4.33
C TYR A 112 -8.18 -12.92 -5.10
N ASP A 113 -8.09 -12.92 -6.43
CA ASP A 113 -8.73 -13.87 -7.35
C ASP A 113 -10.27 -13.93 -7.26
N MET A 114 -10.89 -12.93 -6.63
CA MET A 114 -12.35 -12.85 -6.47
C MET A 114 -12.84 -11.41 -6.30
N PRO A 115 -14.10 -11.09 -6.60
CA PRO A 115 -14.66 -9.76 -6.38
C PRO A 115 -14.75 -9.37 -4.89
N PRO A 116 -14.72 -8.07 -4.57
CA PRO A 116 -14.83 -7.56 -3.20
C PRO A 116 -16.06 -8.06 -2.43
N SER A 117 -17.22 -8.17 -3.10
CA SER A 117 -18.47 -8.63 -2.50
C SER A 117 -18.42 -10.11 -2.09
N GLU A 118 -17.83 -10.94 -2.95
CA GLU A 118 -17.63 -12.37 -2.67
C GLU A 118 -16.59 -12.57 -1.56
N TYR A 119 -15.51 -11.79 -1.60
CA TYR A 119 -14.52 -11.77 -0.52
C TYR A 119 -15.16 -11.44 0.84
N ARG A 120 -16.03 -10.42 0.88
CA ARG A 120 -16.77 -10.05 2.09
C ARG A 120 -17.66 -11.21 2.57
N GLN A 121 -18.45 -11.81 1.69
CA GLN A 121 -19.33 -12.91 2.07
C GLN A 121 -18.56 -14.15 2.58
N LYS A 122 -17.42 -14.45 1.96
CA LYS A 122 -16.65 -15.68 2.26
C LYS A 122 -15.76 -15.57 3.50
N PHE A 123 -15.21 -14.38 3.76
CA PHE A 123 -14.17 -14.21 4.79
C PHE A 123 -14.53 -13.23 5.91
N LEU A 124 -15.55 -12.37 5.72
CA LEU A 124 -15.85 -11.26 6.65
C LEU A 124 -17.30 -11.24 7.14
N SER A 125 -18.16 -12.11 6.59
CA SER A 125 -19.53 -12.33 7.06
C SER A 125 -19.53 -13.32 8.22
N ILE A 126 -19.65 -12.83 9.45
CA ILE A 126 -20.04 -13.60 10.64
C ILE A 126 -21.39 -13.07 11.11
#